data_AF-A0A496T4S1-F1
#
_entry.id   AF-A0A496T4S1-F1
#
_cell.length_a   1.000
_cell.length_b   1.000
_cell.length_c   1.000
_cell.angle_alpha   90.00
_cell.angle_beta   90.00
_cell.angle_gamma   90.00
#
_symmetry.space_group_name_H-M   'P 1'
#
loop_
_entity.id
_entity.type
_entity.pdbx_description
1 polymer ?
#
loop_
_entity_poly.entity_id
_entity_poly.type
_entity_poly.pdbx_seq_one_letter_code
_entity_poly.pdbx_strand_id
1 'polypeptide(L)'
;MVKEVNNLHQSFYALDGSTDNPFFTSDNVLASNIQIDASIEADLSKIAISSDGNPGNNEGALALNGLKEKKLLANNTQTIQEFYSELISDIGTQSWKVTYERENAETLVQSLENQRQSIMGVSLDEEMVNMIKYQNAFVAATRLIGTIDEMMKTVLQMI
;
A
#
# COMPACT_ATOMS: atom_id res chain seq x y z
N MET A 1 -17.07 -9.71 20.69
CA MET A 1 -15.90 -10.35 21.35
C MET A 1 -15.89 -10.11 22.84
N VAL A 2 -15.57 -8.91 23.34
CA VAL A 2 -15.55 -8.63 24.79
C VAL A 2 -16.86 -9.05 25.49
N LYS A 3 -17.99 -8.64 24.91
CA LYS A 3 -19.32 -9.03 25.41
C LYS A 3 -19.54 -10.54 25.45
N GLU A 4 -19.11 -11.27 24.42
CA GLU A 4 -19.30 -12.73 24.35
C GLU A 4 -18.41 -13.47 25.37
N VAL A 5 -17.18 -13.00 25.56
CA VAL A 5 -16.28 -13.55 26.58
C VAL A 5 -16.83 -13.26 27.97
N ASN A 6 -17.30 -12.04 28.24
CA ASN A 6 -17.92 -11.68 29.51
C ASN A 6 -19.19 -12.50 29.76
N ASN A 7 -20.10 -12.58 28.80
CA ASN A 7 -21.33 -13.39 28.91
C ASN A 7 -21.01 -14.84 29.27
N LEU A 8 -19.98 -15.41 28.64
CA LEU A 8 -19.59 -16.78 28.89
C LEU A 8 -18.92 -16.93 30.27
N HIS A 9 -17.97 -16.06 30.62
CA HIS A 9 -17.29 -16.07 31.91
C HIS A 9 -18.27 -15.89 33.08
N GLN A 10 -19.25 -15.00 32.94
CA GLN A 10 -20.30 -14.76 33.94
C GLN A 10 -21.23 -15.96 34.15
N SER A 11 -21.31 -16.88 33.18
CA SER A 11 -22.13 -18.11 33.29
C SER A 11 -21.46 -19.25 34.06
N PHE A 12 -20.18 -19.11 34.43
CA PHE A 12 -19.41 -20.11 35.16
C PHE A 12 -19.15 -19.68 36.61
N TYR A 13 -18.68 -20.64 37.40
CA TYR A 13 -18.21 -20.47 38.77
C TYR A 13 -16.70 -20.25 38.80
N ALA A 14 -16.29 -19.29 39.63
CA ALA A 14 -14.92 -19.05 40.04
C ALA A 14 -14.47 -19.99 41.16
N LEU A 15 -13.17 -20.03 41.44
CA LEU A 15 -12.59 -20.91 42.46
C LEU A 15 -13.00 -20.53 43.89
N ASP A 16 -13.31 -19.25 44.11
CA ASP A 16 -13.89 -18.73 45.35
C ASP A 16 -15.40 -19.00 45.48
N GLY A 17 -16.01 -19.62 44.47
CA GLY A 17 -17.44 -19.91 44.39
C GLY A 17 -18.29 -18.74 43.91
N SER A 18 -17.69 -17.60 43.56
CA SER A 18 -18.41 -16.46 42.99
C SER A 18 -18.83 -16.71 41.54
N THR A 19 -19.90 -16.05 41.12
CA THR A 19 -20.45 -16.08 39.75
C THR A 19 -20.66 -14.65 39.26
N ASP A 20 -21.03 -14.49 37.99
CA ASP A 20 -21.37 -13.19 37.39
C ASP A 20 -20.21 -12.15 37.36
N ASN A 21 -18.96 -12.62 37.51
CA ASN A 21 -17.79 -11.77 37.33
C ASN A 21 -17.51 -11.57 35.83
N PRO A 22 -17.41 -10.33 35.31
CA PRO A 22 -16.95 -10.11 33.94
C PRO A 22 -15.43 -10.36 33.82
N PHE A 23 -14.97 -10.92 32.70
CA PHE A 23 -13.54 -11.12 32.47
C PHE A 23 -12.81 -9.82 32.08
N PHE A 24 -13.46 -9.04 31.22
CA PHE A 24 -13.02 -7.73 30.76
C PHE A 24 -13.91 -6.63 31.34
N THR A 25 -13.36 -5.43 31.46
CA THR A 25 -14.14 -4.25 31.87
C THR A 25 -15.27 -3.98 30.87
N SER A 26 -16.51 -3.83 31.36
CA SER A 26 -17.71 -3.69 30.53
C SER A 26 -17.74 -2.41 29.67
N ASP A 27 -17.02 -1.37 30.10
CA ASP A 27 -16.95 -0.07 29.41
C ASP A 27 -15.89 -0.04 28.29
N ASN A 28 -14.90 -0.93 28.34
CA ASN A 28 -13.73 -0.93 27.48
C ASN A 28 -13.78 -2.08 26.47
N VAL A 29 -14.64 -1.92 25.46
CA VAL A 29 -14.94 -2.97 24.47
C VAL A 29 -14.25 -2.81 23.12
N LEU A 30 -13.51 -1.72 22.90
CA LEU A 30 -12.82 -1.46 21.64
C LEU A 30 -11.45 -2.16 21.63
N ALA A 31 -10.98 -2.52 20.43
CA ALA A 31 -9.66 -3.12 20.26
C ALA A 31 -8.52 -2.23 20.82
N SER A 32 -8.72 -0.91 20.85
CA SER A 32 -7.72 0.05 21.34
C SER A 32 -7.70 0.22 22.86
N ASN A 33 -8.75 -0.18 23.57
CA ASN A 33 -8.88 0.08 25.02
C ASN A 33 -9.29 -1.14 25.85
N ILE A 34 -9.46 -2.32 25.22
CA ILE A 34 -9.79 -3.57 25.90
C ILE A 34 -8.87 -3.81 27.11
N GLN A 35 -9.48 -4.09 28.27
CA GLN A 35 -8.78 -4.28 29.53
C GLN A 35 -9.45 -5.37 30.38
N ILE A 36 -8.65 -6.14 31.11
CA ILE A 36 -9.13 -7.11 32.10
C ILE A 36 -9.87 -6.37 33.22
N ASP A 37 -10.87 -6.99 33.81
CA ASP A 37 -11.56 -6.40 34.96
C ASP A 37 -10.64 -6.33 36.19
N ALA A 38 -10.63 -5.18 36.88
CA ALA A 38 -9.76 -4.94 38.03
C ALA A 38 -9.97 -5.95 39.17
N SER A 39 -11.16 -6.55 39.28
CA SER A 39 -11.44 -7.58 40.28
C SER A 39 -10.67 -8.88 40.03
N ILE A 40 -10.45 -9.23 38.76
CA ILE A 40 -9.65 -10.39 38.35
C ILE A 40 -8.16 -10.09 38.45
N GLU A 41 -7.75 -8.86 38.11
CA GLU A 41 -6.35 -8.44 38.29
C GLU A 41 -5.93 -8.49 39.77
N ALA A 42 -6.85 -8.12 40.68
CA ALA A 42 -6.60 -8.17 42.11
C ALA A 42 -6.65 -9.60 42.69
N ASP A 43 -7.46 -10.48 42.10
CA ASP A 43 -7.65 -11.86 42.58
C ASP A 43 -7.96 -12.83 41.43
N LEU A 44 -6.95 -13.64 41.07
CA LEU A 44 -7.08 -14.64 40.00
C LEU A 44 -8.03 -15.79 40.35
N SER A 45 -8.40 -15.97 41.62
CA SER A 45 -9.38 -16.99 42.02
C SER A 45 -10.78 -16.68 41.47
N LYS A 46 -11.03 -15.44 41.05
CA LYS A 46 -12.28 -14.98 40.41
C LYS A 46 -12.43 -15.34 38.93
N ILE A 47 -11.42 -16.00 38.35
CA ILE A 47 -11.53 -16.54 36.99
C ILE A 47 -12.55 -17.69 37.00
N ALA A 48 -13.69 -17.44 36.38
CA ALA A 48 -14.84 -18.32 36.34
C ALA A 48 -14.79 -19.22 35.10
N ILE A 49 -14.45 -20.51 35.33
CA ILE A 49 -14.32 -21.52 34.25
C ILE A 49 -14.94 -22.87 34.62
N SER A 50 -15.48 -23.02 35.83
CA SER A 50 -16.10 -24.27 36.29
C SER A 50 -17.61 -24.22 36.12
N SER A 51 -18.24 -25.26 35.57
CA SER A 51 -19.71 -25.31 35.42
C SER A 51 -20.45 -25.68 36.72
N ASP A 52 -19.75 -26.29 37.68
CA ASP A 52 -20.30 -26.80 38.93
C ASP A 52 -19.59 -26.27 40.19
N GLY A 53 -18.60 -25.39 40.02
CA GLY A 53 -17.80 -24.83 41.12
C GLY A 53 -16.71 -25.77 41.65
N ASN A 54 -16.57 -26.97 41.09
CA ASN A 54 -15.53 -27.90 41.54
C ASN A 54 -14.14 -27.46 41.03
N PRO A 55 -13.13 -27.42 41.91
CA PRO A 55 -11.74 -27.24 41.49
C PRO A 55 -11.32 -28.36 40.53
N GLY A 56 -10.87 -27.99 39.33
CA GLY A 56 -10.43 -28.92 38.28
C GLY A 56 -11.40 -29.08 37.11
N ASN A 57 -12.63 -28.56 37.21
CA ASN A 57 -13.53 -28.46 36.07
C ASN A 57 -13.11 -27.29 35.17
N ASN A 58 -12.86 -27.59 33.89
CA ASN A 58 -12.37 -26.65 32.88
C ASN A 58 -13.34 -26.46 31.70
N GLU A 59 -14.61 -26.85 31.86
CA GLU A 59 -15.62 -26.73 30.80
C GLU A 59 -15.79 -25.30 30.29
N GLY A 60 -15.70 -24.30 31.16
CA GLY A 60 -15.72 -22.90 30.76
C GLY A 60 -14.50 -22.47 29.98
N ALA A 61 -13.32 -23.00 30.30
CA ALA A 61 -12.12 -22.77 29.50
C ALA A 61 -12.24 -23.40 28.09
N LEU A 62 -12.84 -24.58 27.99
CA LEU A 62 -13.16 -25.22 26.70
C LEU A 62 -14.21 -24.43 25.91
N ALA A 63 -15.25 -23.93 26.58
CA ALA A 63 -16.27 -23.10 25.94
C ALA A 63 -15.68 -21.77 25.43
N LEU A 64 -14.78 -21.15 26.20
CA LEU A 64 -14.03 -19.95 25.78
C LEU A 64 -13.15 -20.26 24.57
N ASN A 65 -12.48 -21.41 24.56
CA ASN A 65 -11.72 -21.87 23.39
C ASN A 65 -12.62 -22.00 22.14
N GLY A 66 -13.85 -22.49 22.32
CA GLY A 66 -14.84 -22.62 21.25
C GLY A 66 -15.32 -21.30 20.65
N LEU A 67 -15.14 -20.15 21.33
CA LEU A 67 -15.54 -18.85 20.78
C LEU A 67 -14.79 -18.48 19.49
N LYS A 68 -13.55 -18.97 19.30
CA LYS A 68 -12.78 -18.71 18.08
C LYS A 68 -13.43 -19.32 16.83
N GLU A 69 -14.16 -20.42 17.00
CA GLU A 69 -14.85 -21.15 15.93
C GLU A 69 -16.29 -20.61 15.71
N LYS A 70 -16.79 -19.76 16.61
CA LYS A 70 -18.11 -19.15 16.46
C LYS A 70 -18.06 -17.98 15.50
N LYS A 71 -19.14 -17.85 14.72
CA LYS A 71 -19.36 -16.73 13.81
C LYS A 71 -19.87 -15.52 14.59
N LEU A 72 -18.95 -14.66 15.01
CA LEU A 72 -19.22 -13.50 15.87
C LEU A 72 -18.95 -12.16 15.18
N LEU A 73 -18.36 -12.19 13.99
CA LEU A 73 -17.97 -11.01 13.22
C LEU A 73 -18.78 -10.93 11.93
N ALA A 74 -18.74 -9.75 11.29
CA ALA A 74 -19.49 -9.45 10.07
C ALA A 74 -20.98 -9.86 10.17
N ASN A 75 -21.70 -9.33 11.16
CA ASN A 75 -23.11 -9.69 11.44
C ASN A 75 -23.32 -11.19 11.68
N ASN A 76 -22.43 -11.82 12.47
CA ASN A 76 -22.48 -13.25 12.82
C ASN A 76 -22.33 -14.21 11.63
N THR A 77 -21.65 -13.79 10.56
CA THR A 77 -21.43 -14.63 9.37
C THR A 77 -20.04 -15.24 9.31
N GLN A 78 -19.08 -14.65 10.04
CA GLN A 78 -17.68 -15.03 10.00
C GLN A 78 -17.09 -15.28 11.39
N THR A 79 -16.20 -16.26 11.46
CA THR A 79 -15.31 -16.49 12.60
C THR A 79 -14.23 -15.41 12.70
N ILE A 80 -13.51 -15.39 13.81
CA ILE A 80 -12.38 -14.47 14.02
C ILE A 80 -11.30 -14.70 12.97
N GLN A 81 -11.01 -15.97 12.68
CA GLN A 81 -9.97 -16.34 11.73
C GLN A 81 -10.36 -16.00 10.29
N GLU A 82 -11.63 -16.21 9.91
CA GLU A 82 -12.15 -15.84 8.59
C GLU A 82 -12.04 -14.31 8.37
N PHE A 83 -12.56 -13.53 9.32
CA PHE A 83 -12.51 -12.06 9.24
C PHE A 83 -11.07 -11.53 9.17
N TYR A 84 -10.16 -12.07 9.99
CA TYR A 84 -8.76 -11.68 9.97
C TYR A 84 -8.07 -12.05 8.65
N SER A 85 -8.37 -13.23 8.10
CA SER A 85 -7.83 -13.67 6.81
C SER A 85 -8.33 -12.79 5.66
N GLU A 86 -9.61 -12.43 5.67
CA GLU A 86 -10.19 -11.51 4.69
C GLU A 86 -9.55 -10.12 4.78
N LEU A 87 -9.38 -9.58 5.98
CA LEU A 87 -8.73 -8.28 6.19
C LEU A 87 -7.30 -8.26 5.62
N ILE A 88 -6.50 -9.29 5.90
CA ILE A 88 -5.14 -9.39 5.34
C ILE A 88 -5.18 -9.55 3.83
N SER A 89 -6.11 -10.34 3.31
CA SER A 89 -6.27 -10.57 1.88
C SER A 89 -6.64 -9.28 1.14
N ASP A 90 -7.53 -8.47 1.71
CA ASP A 90 -7.92 -7.17 1.14
C ASP A 90 -6.73 -6.20 1.12
N ILE A 91 -6.01 -6.06 2.24
CA ILE A 91 -4.80 -5.23 2.30
C ILE A 91 -3.76 -5.70 1.27
N GLY A 92 -3.54 -7.01 1.16
CA GLY A 92 -2.61 -7.59 0.19
C GLY A 92 -3.02 -7.30 -1.25
N THR A 93 -4.31 -7.45 -1.56
CA THR A 93 -4.87 -7.19 -2.89
C THR A 93 -4.78 -5.72 -3.25
N GLN A 94 -5.09 -4.81 -2.32
CA GLN A 94 -4.98 -3.38 -2.53
C GLN A 94 -3.52 -2.95 -2.74
N SER A 95 -2.59 -3.45 -1.93
CA SER A 95 -1.16 -3.18 -2.07
C SER A 95 -0.61 -3.65 -3.41
N TRP A 96 -0.98 -4.86 -3.82
CA TRP A 96 -0.60 -5.40 -5.13
C TRP A 96 -1.17 -4.56 -6.27
N LYS A 97 -2.46 -4.18 -6.19
CA LYS A 97 -3.12 -3.34 -7.20
C LYS A 97 -2.41 -2.00 -7.38
N VAL A 98 -2.10 -1.30 -6.28
CA VAL A 98 -1.41 0.00 -6.34
C VAL A 98 -0.02 -0.14 -6.94
N THR A 99 0.71 -1.20 -6.59
CA THR A 99 2.05 -1.46 -7.14
C THR A 99 1.98 -1.72 -8.64
N TYR A 100 1.05 -2.56 -9.08
CA TYR A 100 0.84 -2.88 -10.48
C TYR A 100 0.40 -1.66 -11.30
N GLU A 101 -0.51 -0.84 -10.77
CA GLU A 101 -0.94 0.41 -11.42
C GLU A 101 0.23 1.40 -11.56
N ARG A 102 1.11 1.48 -10.56
CA ARG A 102 2.32 2.31 -10.63
C ARG A 102 3.26 1.86 -11.74
N GLU A 103 3.58 0.56 -11.80
CA GLU A 103 4.47 -0.01 -12.83
C GLU A 103 3.92 0.20 -14.24
N ASN A 104 2.61 0.04 -14.42
CA ASN A 104 1.94 0.32 -15.68
C ASN A 104 2.03 1.80 -16.06
N ALA A 105 1.81 2.71 -15.12
CA ALA A 105 1.94 4.15 -15.35
C ALA A 105 3.37 4.55 -15.71
N GLU A 106 4.38 4.01 -15.01
CA GLU A 106 5.80 4.20 -15.33
C GLU A 106 6.14 3.73 -16.75
N THR A 107 5.65 2.54 -17.13
CA THR A 107 5.82 1.99 -18.48
C THR A 107 5.17 2.88 -19.54
N LEU A 108 3.96 3.39 -19.28
CA LEU A 108 3.28 4.30 -20.18
C LEU A 108 4.03 5.63 -20.35
N VAL A 109 4.52 6.21 -19.25
CA VAL A 109 5.33 7.43 -19.28
C VAL A 109 6.59 7.21 -20.12
N GLN A 110 7.29 6.09 -19.93
CA GLN A 110 8.48 5.78 -20.72
C GLN A 110 8.15 5.62 -22.22
N SER A 111 7.03 4.99 -22.56
CA SER A 111 6.57 4.86 -23.95
C SER A 111 6.29 6.22 -24.59
N LEU A 112 5.60 7.10 -23.86
CA LEU A 112 5.29 8.46 -24.31
C LEU A 112 6.55 9.31 -24.46
N GLU A 113 7.51 9.19 -23.54
CA GLU A 113 8.79 9.89 -23.64
C GLU A 113 9.60 9.41 -24.86
N ASN A 114 9.63 8.10 -25.13
CA ASN A 114 10.27 7.57 -26.33
C ASN A 114 9.60 8.08 -27.62
N GLN A 115 8.27 8.15 -27.65
CA GLN A 115 7.54 8.74 -28.80
C GLN A 115 7.85 10.22 -28.95
N ARG A 116 7.89 10.97 -27.85
CA ARG A 116 8.25 12.40 -27.84
C ARG A 116 9.66 12.59 -28.39
N GLN A 117 10.64 11.78 -27.95
CA GLN A 117 12.00 11.81 -28.48
C GLN A 117 12.10 11.39 -29.94
N SER A 118 11.25 10.48 -30.42
CA SER A 118 11.23 10.12 -31.84
C SER A 118 10.74 11.25 -32.76
N ILE A 119 9.89 12.14 -32.25
CA ILE A 119 9.33 13.27 -33.03
C ILE A 119 10.14 14.55 -32.83
N MET A 120 10.50 14.86 -31.58
CA MET A 120 11.18 16.09 -31.19
C MET A 120 12.69 15.92 -31.03
N GLY A 121 13.19 14.69 -31.06
CA GLY A 121 14.63 14.43 -31.00
C GLY A 121 15.29 14.91 -32.27
N VAL A 122 16.33 15.73 -32.09
CA VAL A 122 17.25 16.11 -33.16
C VAL A 122 18.40 15.11 -33.19
N SER A 123 18.73 14.63 -34.37
CA SER A 123 19.95 13.84 -34.57
C SER A 123 21.13 14.79 -34.68
N LEU A 124 22.06 14.74 -33.71
CA LEU A 124 23.28 15.55 -33.73
C LEU A 124 24.11 15.32 -35.01
N ASP A 125 24.04 14.12 -35.58
CA ASP A 125 24.72 13.80 -36.83
C ASP A 125 24.06 14.48 -38.04
N GLU A 126 22.72 14.51 -38.10
CA GLU A 126 22.01 15.25 -39.16
C GLU A 126 22.22 16.76 -39.02
N GLU A 127 22.17 17.28 -37.80
CA GLU A 127 22.46 18.68 -37.52
C GLU A 127 23.90 19.04 -37.88
N MET A 128 24.87 18.14 -37.64
CA MET A 128 26.28 18.33 -38.03
C MET A 128 26.45 18.29 -39.56
N VAL A 129 25.78 17.38 -40.26
CA VAL A 129 25.79 17.34 -41.74
C VAL A 129 25.18 18.62 -42.31
N ASN A 130 24.06 19.07 -41.76
CA ASN A 130 23.43 20.34 -42.16
C ASN A 130 24.37 21.53 -41.87
N MET A 131 25.03 21.56 -40.71
CA MET A 131 26.01 22.58 -40.39
C MET A 131 27.17 22.60 -41.41
N ILE A 132 27.77 21.44 -41.71
CA ILE A 132 28.87 21.34 -42.69
C ILE A 132 28.38 21.77 -44.08
N LYS A 133 27.17 21.38 -44.47
CA LYS A 133 26.54 21.81 -45.74
C LYS A 133 26.40 23.33 -45.81
N TYR A 134 25.91 23.97 -44.75
CA TYR A 134 25.77 25.43 -44.69
C TYR A 134 27.13 26.14 -44.67
N GLN A 135 28.13 25.60 -43.97
CA GLN A 135 29.50 26.12 -43.99
C GLN A 135 30.10 26.06 -45.41
N ASN A 136 29.95 24.93 -46.11
CA ASN A 136 30.43 24.78 -47.49
C ASN A 136 29.72 25.74 -48.46
N ALA A 137 28.40 25.90 -48.32
CA ALA A 137 27.62 26.85 -49.12
C ALA A 137 28.09 28.29 -48.88
N PHE A 138 28.39 28.66 -47.63
CA PHE A 138 28.91 29.99 -47.30
C PHE A 138 30.30 30.24 -47.90
N VAL A 139 31.20 29.26 -47.83
CA VAL A 139 32.52 29.34 -48.48
C VAL A 139 32.40 29.48 -49.99
N ALA A 140 31.50 28.71 -50.62
CA ALA A 140 31.22 28.81 -52.05
C ALA A 140 30.67 30.19 -52.43
N ALA A 141 29.72 30.74 -51.66
CA ALA A 141 29.19 32.08 -51.87
C ALA A 141 30.27 33.16 -51.72
N THR A 142 31.14 33.03 -50.73
CA THR A 142 32.25 33.98 -50.51
C THR A 142 33.24 33.97 -51.67
N ARG A 143 33.58 32.78 -52.19
CA ARG A 143 34.41 32.65 -53.39
C ARG A 143 33.75 33.27 -54.62
N LEU A 144 32.44 33.09 -54.78
CA LEU A 144 31.68 33.68 -55.88
C LEU A 144 31.63 35.21 -55.79
N ILE A 145 31.50 35.77 -54.59
CA ILE A 145 31.62 37.22 -54.37
C ILE A 145 33.05 37.69 -54.72
N GLY A 146 34.07 36.94 -54.32
CA GLY A 146 35.47 37.23 -54.67
C GLY A 146 35.70 37.26 -56.18
N THR A 147 35.19 36.27 -56.92
CA THR A 147 35.32 36.25 -58.38
C THR A 147 34.53 37.38 -59.05
N ILE A 148 33.35 37.74 -58.53
CA ILE A 148 32.62 38.93 -59.01
C ILE A 148 33.43 40.21 -58.79
N ASP A 149 34.05 40.37 -57.62
CA ASP A 149 34.89 41.54 -57.31
C ASP A 149 36.12 41.62 -58.25
N GLU A 150 36.75 40.49 -58.56
CA GLU A 150 37.83 40.40 -59.55
C GLU A 150 37.36 40.75 -60.97
N MET A 151 36.20 40.24 -61.39
CA MET A 151 35.61 40.59 -62.68
C MET A 151 35.28 42.09 -62.78
N MET A 152 34.71 42.67 -61.71
CA MET A 152 34.40 44.10 -61.63
C MET A 152 35.67 44.96 -61.73
N LYS A 153 36.75 44.60 -61.02
CA LYS A 153 38.04 45.30 -61.12
C LYS A 153 38.63 45.24 -62.53
N THR A 154 38.53 44.09 -63.20
CA THR A 154 39.05 43.91 -64.57
C THR A 154 38.30 44.81 -65.56
N VAL A 155 36.96 44.87 -65.48
CA VAL A 155 36.15 45.76 -66.33
C VAL A 155 36.48 47.24 -66.09
N LEU A 156 36.67 47.64 -64.83
CA LEU A 156 37.03 49.02 -64.49
C LEU A 156 38.45 49.42 -64.96
N GLN A 157 39.39 48.47 -65.04
CA GLN A 157 40.75 48.73 -65.53
C GLN A 157 40.85 48.80 -67.06
N MET A 158 39.82 48.35 -67.79
CA MET A 158 39.75 48.44 -69.25
C MET A 158 39.19 49.78 -69.77
N ILE A 159 38.69 50.64 -68.88
CA ILE A 159 38.26 52.02 -69.15
C ILE A 159 39.39 52.96 -68.71
#